data_AF-A0A6J4RV18-F1
#
_entry.id   AF-A0A6J4RV18-F1
#
_cell.length_a   1.000
_cell.length_b   1.000
_cell.length_c   1.000
_cell.angle_alpha   90.00
_cell.angle_beta   90.00
_cell.angle_gamma   90.00
#
_symmetry.space_group_name_H-M   'P 1'
#
loop_
_entity.id
_entity.type
_entity.pdbx_description
1 polymer ?
#
loop_
_entity_poly.entity_id
_entity_poly.type
_entity_poly.pdbx_seq_one_letter_code
_entity_poly.pdbx_strand_id
1 'polypeptide(L)'
;MEREGPEVRAGKKRRMALAEEIRKAELVRDRLRGVEEIARSYPEGHEMRARLDNLHLERMIETVEEELADLWDRTLHPRGT
;
A
#
# COMPACT_ATOMS: atom_id res chain seq x y z
N MET A 1 10.18 -28.90 -24.10
CA MET A 1 9.66 -27.79 -23.27
C MET A 1 8.69 -27.00 -24.13
N GLU A 2 7.39 -27.12 -23.89
CA GLU A 2 6.39 -26.27 -24.56
C GLU A 2 6.67 -24.81 -24.19
N ARG A 3 6.84 -23.95 -25.21
CA ARG A 3 6.97 -22.50 -24.99
C ARG A 3 5.60 -21.98 -24.58
N GLU A 4 5.48 -21.42 -23.37
CA GLU A 4 4.26 -20.72 -22.93
C GLU A 4 3.77 -19.78 -24.04
N GLY A 5 2.47 -19.77 -24.33
CA GLY A 5 1.90 -18.86 -25.31
C GLY A 5 2.13 -17.39 -24.93
N PRO A 6 2.17 -16.46 -25.90
CA PRO A 6 2.36 -15.02 -25.62
C PRO A 6 1.32 -14.46 -24.64
N GLU A 7 0.09 -14.96 -24.67
CA GLU A 7 -1.00 -14.58 -23.77
C GLU A 7 -0.75 -15.00 -22.32
N VAL A 8 -0.22 -16.21 -22.10
CA VAL A 8 0.13 -16.74 -20.77
C VAL A 8 1.24 -15.89 -20.14
N ARG A 9 2.27 -15.55 -20.93
CA ARG A 9 3.35 -14.66 -20.48
C ARG A 9 2.84 -13.26 -20.15
N ALA A 10 1.96 -12.71 -20.96
CA ALA A 10 1.37 -11.39 -20.71
C ALA A 10 0.52 -11.39 -19.42
N GLY A 11 -0.28 -12.44 -19.20
CA GLY A 11 -1.05 -12.63 -17.96
C GLY A 11 -0.16 -12.76 -16.73
N LYS A 12 0.96 -13.49 -16.81
CA LYS A 12 1.95 -13.59 -15.73
C LYS A 12 2.58 -12.24 -15.40
N LYS A 13 3.01 -11.48 -16.42
CA LYS A 13 3.58 -10.14 -16.23
C LYS A 13 2.61 -9.19 -15.52
N ARG A 14 1.33 -9.18 -15.91
CA ARG A 14 0.30 -8.36 -15.26
C ARG A 14 0.12 -8.71 -13.78
N ARG A 15 0.05 -10.00 -13.45
CA ARG A 15 -0.06 -10.45 -12.05
C ARG A 15 1.16 -10.08 -11.21
N MET A 16 2.37 -10.22 -11.77
CA MET A 16 3.60 -9.82 -11.07
C MET A 16 3.65 -8.32 -10.82
N ALA A 17 3.24 -7.50 -11.79
CA ALA A 17 3.17 -6.05 -11.61
C ALA A 17 2.17 -5.68 -10.50
N LEU A 18 0.98 -6.29 -10.49
CA LEU A 18 -0.02 -6.04 -9.45
C LEU A 18 0.47 -6.45 -8.05
N ALA A 19 1.13 -7.60 -7.94
CA ALA A 19 1.72 -8.05 -6.67
C ALA A 19 2.81 -7.11 -6.16
N GLU A 20 3.60 -6.52 -7.05
CA GLU A 20 4.61 -5.54 -6.69
C GLU A 20 3.99 -4.21 -6.22
N GLU A 21 2.91 -3.75 -6.83
CA GLU A 21 2.20 -2.56 -6.36
C GLU A 21 1.56 -2.78 -4.98
N ILE A 22 0.93 -3.94 -4.75
CA ILE A 22 0.41 -4.32 -3.41
C ILE A 22 1.55 -4.28 -2.39
N ARG A 23 2.68 -4.93 -2.68
CA ARG A 23 3.84 -4.96 -1.79
C ARG A 23 4.33 -3.54 -1.44
N LYS A 24 4.38 -2.63 -2.41
CA LYS A 24 4.80 -1.25 -2.17
C LYS A 24 3.79 -0.50 -1.29
N ALA A 25 2.50 -0.64 -1.58
CA ALA A 25 1.45 0.01 -0.80
C ALA A 25 1.42 -0.50 0.66
N GLU A 26 1.58 -1.82 0.88
CA GLU A 26 1.74 -2.39 2.21
C GLU A 26 2.95 -1.80 2.95
N LEU A 27 4.10 -1.69 2.27
CA LEU A 27 5.30 -1.08 2.84
C LEU A 27 5.06 0.39 3.22
N VAL A 28 4.38 1.17 2.37
CA VAL A 28 4.05 2.57 2.67
C VAL A 28 3.15 2.65 3.92
N ARG A 29 2.07 1.87 3.98
CA ARG A 29 1.18 1.80 5.14
C ARG A 29 1.94 1.49 6.42
N ASP A 30 2.79 0.47 6.40
CA ASP A 30 3.54 0.04 7.57
C ASP A 30 4.53 1.12 8.04
N ARG A 31 5.15 1.86 7.10
CA ARG A 31 6.02 3.00 7.44
C ARG A 31 5.23 4.16 8.02
N LEU A 32 4.07 4.50 7.48
CA LEU A 32 3.21 5.56 8.01
C LEU A 32 2.74 5.24 9.44
N ARG A 33 2.30 4.00 9.69
CA ARG A 33 1.97 3.53 11.04
C ARG A 33 3.16 3.63 12.00
N GLY A 34 4.36 3.26 11.54
CA GLY A 34 5.58 3.45 12.33
C GLY A 34 5.87 4.92 12.68
N VAL A 35 5.58 5.86 11.77
CA VAL A 35 5.71 7.30 12.07
C VAL A 35 4.64 7.75 13.07
N GLU A 36 3.41 7.24 12.97
CA GLU A 36 2.34 7.52 13.94
C GLU A 36 2.71 7.04 15.34
N GLU A 37 3.28 5.83 15.47
CA GLU A 37 3.77 5.30 16.73
C GLU A 37 4.90 6.17 17.32
N ILE A 38 5.84 6.62 16.48
CA ILE A 38 6.89 7.55 16.89
C ILE A 38 6.28 8.87 17.37
N ALA A 39 5.27 9.40 16.69
CA ALA A 39 4.59 10.63 17.11
C ALA A 39 3.95 10.46 18.50
N ARG A 40 3.26 9.33 18.73
CA ARG A 40 2.65 8.99 20.03
C ARG A 40 3.68 8.77 21.14
N SER A 41 4.92 8.43 20.81
CA SER A 41 6.00 8.28 21.81
C SER A 41 6.47 9.61 22.42
N TYR A 42 6.22 10.74 21.73
CA TYR A 42 6.54 12.07 22.26
C TYR A 42 5.46 12.56 23.25
N PRO A 43 5.85 13.27 24.32
CA PRO A 43 4.90 13.90 25.23
C PRO A 43 3.94 14.86 24.51
N GLU A 44 2.75 15.04 25.06
CA GLU A 44 1.82 16.07 24.60
C GLU A 44 2.46 17.46 24.67
N GLY A 45 2.22 18.29 23.65
CA GLY A 45 2.83 19.62 23.53
C GLY A 45 4.29 19.62 23.07
N HIS A 46 4.93 18.46 22.87
CA HIS A 46 6.28 18.39 22.31
C HIS A 46 6.28 18.84 20.84
N GLU A 47 7.21 19.71 20.46
CA GLU A 47 7.24 20.32 19.12
C GLU A 47 7.33 19.26 18.01
N MET A 48 8.12 18.21 18.20
CA MET A 48 8.22 17.12 17.21
C MET A 48 6.88 16.38 17.04
N ARG A 49 6.11 16.19 18.12
CA ARG A 49 4.80 15.55 18.03
C ARG A 49 3.86 16.39 17.18
N ALA A 50 3.79 17.69 17.46
CA ALA A 50 2.97 18.63 16.68
C ALA A 50 3.37 18.64 15.19
N ARG A 51 4.68 18.59 14.89
CA ARG A 51 5.16 18.50 13.50
C ARG A 51 4.74 17.22 12.80
N LEU A 52 4.77 16.07 13.49
CA LEU A 52 4.36 14.77 12.94
C LEU A 52 2.84 14.66 12.81
N ASP A 53 2.07 15.15 13.78
CA ASP A 53 0.60 15.19 13.73
C ASP A 53 0.10 16.05 12.56
N ASN A 54 0.83 17.13 12.23
CA ASN A 54 0.55 17.99 11.07
C ASN A 54 0.81 17.30 9.71
N LEU A 55 1.42 16.12 9.68
CA LEU A 55 1.51 15.31 8.45
C LEU A 55 0.19 14.60 8.12
N HIS A 56 -0.82 14.67 8.99
CA HIS A 56 -2.11 14.02 8.81
C HIS A 56 -2.00 12.53 8.49
N LEU A 57 -1.13 11.84 9.25
CA LEU A 57 -0.77 10.43 9.02
C LEU A 57 -1.99 9.51 8.98
N GLU A 58 -2.99 9.74 9.83
CA GLU A 58 -4.24 8.97 9.84
C GLU A 58 -4.94 8.99 8.46
N ARG A 59 -5.09 10.18 7.86
CA ARG A 59 -5.71 10.33 6.53
C ARG A 59 -4.84 9.68 5.43
N MET A 60 -3.52 9.80 5.54
CA MET A 60 -2.61 9.16 4.59
C MET A 60 -2.68 7.64 4.68
N ILE A 61 -2.78 7.08 5.88
CA ILE A 61 -2.94 5.64 6.11
C ILE A 61 -4.27 5.17 5.51
N GLU A 62 -5.37 5.86 5.78
CA GLU A 62 -6.69 5.55 5.21
C GLU A 62 -6.65 5.52 3.68
N THR A 63 -6.04 6.53 3.05
CA THR A 63 -5.90 6.58 1.58
C THR A 63 -5.15 5.35 1.03
N VAL A 64 -4.08 4.93 1.70
CA VAL A 64 -3.29 3.75 1.27
C VAL A 64 -4.07 2.45 1.52
N GLU A 65 -4.89 2.39 2.56
CA GLU A 65 -5.74 1.23 2.83
C GLU A 65 -6.86 1.09 1.79
N GLU A 66 -7.46 2.19 1.35
CA GLU A 66 -8.40 2.21 0.23
C GLU A 66 -7.73 1.73 -1.08
N GLU A 67 -6.53 2.25 -1.40
CA GLU A 67 -5.78 1.80 -2.58
C GLU A 67 -5.44 0.30 -2.50
N LEU A 68 -5.05 -0.20 -1.33
CA LEU A 68 -4.80 -1.62 -1.12
C LEU A 68 -6.05 -2.47 -1.35
N ALA A 69 -7.21 -2.01 -0.88
CA ALA A 69 -8.48 -2.70 -1.11
C ALA A 69 -8.78 -2.82 -2.61
N ASP A 70 -8.59 -1.74 -3.37
CA ASP A 70 -8.76 -1.73 -4.82
C ASP A 70 -7.77 -2.66 -5.55
N LEU A 71 -6.50 -2.68 -5.12
CA LEU A 71 -5.49 -3.56 -5.70
C LEU A 71 -5.80 -5.04 -5.42
N TRP A 72 -6.30 -5.37 -4.23
CA TRP A 72 -6.74 -6.71 -3.88
C TRP A 72 -7.99 -7.12 -4.68
N ASP A 73 -8.97 -6.23 -4.83
CA ASP A 73 -10.15 -6.49 -5.65
C ASP A 73 -9.77 -6.82 -7.10
N ARG A 74 -8.85 -6.05 -7.70
CA ARG A 74 -8.33 -6.31 -9.05
C ARG A 74 -7.60 -7.65 -9.17
N THR A 75 -7.06 -8.17 -8.07
CA THR A 75 -6.42 -9.50 -8.02
C THR A 75 -7.47 -10.60 -8.00
N LEU A 76 -8.59 -10.40 -7.30
CA LEU A 76 -9.69 -11.35 -7.17
C LEU A 76 -10.62 -11.34 -8.40
N HIS A 77 -10.83 -10.17 -9.01
CA HIS A 77 -11.77 -9.94 -10.13
C HIS A 77 -11.06 -9.34 -11.37
N PRO A 78 -10.12 -10.05 -12.01
CA PRO A 78 -9.30 -9.50 -13.11
C PRO A 78 -10.07 -9.18 -14.41
N ARG A 79 -11.37 -9.44 -14.49
CA ARG A 79 -12.25 -9.13 -15.64
C ARG A 79 -13.36 -8.11 -15.32
N GLY A 80 -13.33 -7.49 -14.14
CA GLY A 80 -14.46 -6.72 -13.61
C GLY A 80 -15.45 -7.62 -12.85
N THR A 81 -16.23 -6.99 -11.97
CA THR A 81 -17.38 -7.62 -11.30
C THR A 81 -18.54 -7.89 -12.26
#